data_AF-A0A7C4UVW2-F1
#
_entry.id   AF-A0A7C4UVW2-F1
#
_cell.length_a   1.000
_cell.length_b   1.000
_cell.length_c   1.000
_cell.angle_alpha   90.00
_cell.angle_beta   90.00
_cell.angle_gamma   90.00
#
_symmetry.space_group_name_H-M   'P 1'
#
loop_
_entity.id
_entity.type
_entity.pdbx_description
1 polymer ?
#
loop_
_entity_poly.entity_id
_entity_poly.type
_entity_poly.pdbx_seq_one_letter_code
_entity_poly.pdbx_strand_id
1 'polypeptide(L)'
;TPEEIQERMKKYNENLREIISTFREKGADVIIATVPSNLVRPSLTGESAEEYQKVLKLMDEGKYEEAYNLGREILKNTSPRHQSSDHENEIIRTIAKELNVPLADVYESVRKSEPHGIPGETLFNDHCHLNPEGNKIMIKCFEEKIIELLELKL
;
A
#
# COMPACT_ATOMS: atom_id res chain seq x y z
N THR A 1 13.90 15.30 -1.72
CA THR A 1 14.82 14.91 -2.81
C THR A 1 14.88 13.38 -2.90
N PRO A 2 15.48 12.80 -3.96
CA PRO A 2 15.68 11.35 -4.06
C PRO A 2 16.43 10.77 -2.84
N GLU A 3 17.42 11.49 -2.31
CA GLU A 3 18.20 11.08 -1.14
C GLU A 3 17.34 10.99 0.12
N GLU A 4 16.44 11.97 0.33
CA GLU A 4 15.50 11.95 1.46
C GLU A 4 14.53 10.76 1.38
N ILE A 5 14.05 10.43 0.17
CA ILE A 5 13.20 9.25 -0.04
C ILE A 5 13.99 7.99 0.30
N GLN A 6 15.23 7.87 -0.19
CA GLN A 6 16.08 6.72 0.07
C GLN A 6 16.36 6.53 1.56
N GLU A 7 16.72 7.61 2.28
CA GLU A 7 16.96 7.54 3.72
C GLU A 7 15.69 7.15 4.49
N ARG A 8 14.52 7.72 4.13
CA ARG A 8 13.24 7.35 4.73
C ARG A 8 12.91 5.88 4.50
N MET A 9 13.14 5.36 3.30
CA MET A 9 12.88 3.96 2.95
C MET A 9 13.83 3.00 3.65
N LYS A 10 15.10 3.39 3.84
CA LYS A 10 16.04 2.64 4.66
C LYS A 10 15.54 2.52 6.11
N LYS A 11 15.17 3.64 6.74
CA LYS A 11 14.63 3.66 8.11
C LYS A 11 13.32 2.88 8.22
N TYR A 12 12.44 2.99 7.23
CA TYR A 12 11.20 2.22 7.18
C TYR A 12 11.46 0.71 7.18
N ASN A 13 12.43 0.24 6.37
CA ASN A 13 12.85 -1.16 6.34
C ASN A 13 13.41 -1.62 7.69
N GLU A 14 14.36 -0.87 8.26
CA GLU A 14 15.00 -1.17 9.54
C GLU A 14 13.97 -1.28 10.67
N ASN A 15 13.07 -0.29 10.78
CA ASN A 15 12.04 -0.24 11.81
C ASN A 15 11.07 -1.42 11.71
N LEU A 16 10.61 -1.77 10.51
CA LEU A 16 9.70 -2.91 10.33
C LEU A 16 10.35 -4.23 10.75
N ARG A 17 11.64 -4.43 10.43
CA ARG A 17 12.37 -5.63 10.86
C ARG A 17 12.53 -5.68 12.38
N GLU A 18 12.85 -4.56 13.01
CA GLU A 18 12.98 -4.47 14.47
C GLU A 18 11.65 -4.79 15.17
N ILE A 19 10.54 -4.22 14.68
CA ILE A 19 9.19 -4.52 15.18
C ILE A 19 8.91 -6.03 15.08
N ILE A 20 9.13 -6.63 13.89
CA ILE A 20 8.90 -8.06 13.68
C ILE A 20 9.76 -8.91 14.62
N SER A 21 11.05 -8.61 14.73
CA SER A 21 11.97 -9.36 15.62
C SER A 21 11.50 -9.27 17.07
N THR A 22 11.17 -8.07 17.53
CA THR A 22 10.72 -7.81 18.90
C THR A 22 9.51 -8.66 19.27
N PHE A 23 8.50 -8.75 18.39
CA PHE A 23 7.30 -9.56 18.65
C PHE A 23 7.60 -11.07 18.58
N ARG A 24 8.39 -11.52 17.60
CA ARG A 24 8.73 -12.94 17.46
C ARG A 24 9.60 -13.46 18.60
N GLU A 25 10.52 -12.66 19.12
CA GLU A 25 11.33 -12.98 20.30
C GLU A 25 10.48 -13.16 21.56
N LYS A 26 9.28 -12.58 21.60
CA LYS A 26 8.29 -12.77 22.67
C LYS A 26 7.30 -13.91 22.38
N GLY A 27 7.50 -14.66 21.29
CA GLY A 27 6.64 -15.77 20.90
C GLY A 27 5.30 -15.36 20.28
N ALA A 28 5.14 -14.09 19.87
CA ALA A 28 3.94 -13.64 19.18
C ALA A 28 4.04 -13.92 17.67
N ASP A 29 2.94 -14.39 17.06
CA ASP A 29 2.84 -14.43 15.61
C ASP A 29 2.71 -13.00 15.07
N VAL A 30 3.25 -12.78 13.89
CA VAL A 30 3.20 -11.49 13.20
C VAL A 30 2.64 -11.72 11.81
N ILE A 31 1.73 -10.84 11.39
CA ILE A 31 1.26 -10.72 10.00
C ILE A 31 1.61 -9.29 9.58
N ILE A 32 2.18 -9.13 8.39
CA ILE A 32 2.44 -7.81 7.81
C ILE A 32 1.51 -7.59 6.62
N ALA A 33 1.15 -6.33 6.34
CA ALA A 33 0.22 -6.00 5.26
C ALA A 33 0.74 -4.88 4.37
N THR A 34 0.44 -4.96 3.08
CA THR A 34 0.60 -3.84 2.15
C THR A 34 -0.44 -2.76 2.44
N VAL A 35 -0.11 -1.51 2.12
CA VAL A 35 -0.95 -0.34 2.41
C VAL A 35 -1.39 0.29 1.08
N PRO A 36 -2.70 0.29 0.77
CA PRO A 36 -3.22 0.97 -0.41
C PRO A 36 -3.33 2.48 -0.19
N SER A 37 -3.22 3.24 -1.28
CA SER A 37 -3.36 4.70 -1.32
C SER A 37 -4.37 5.08 -2.39
N ASN A 38 -5.16 6.12 -2.15
CA ASN A 38 -6.11 6.62 -3.13
C ASN A 38 -5.38 7.34 -4.28
N LEU A 39 -5.46 6.78 -5.49
CA LEU A 39 -4.93 7.35 -6.74
C LEU A 39 -5.93 8.30 -7.42
N VAL A 40 -7.20 8.31 -7.05
CA VAL A 40 -8.22 9.21 -7.61
C VAL A 40 -8.20 10.56 -6.91
N ARG A 41 -7.92 10.55 -5.59
CA ARG A 41 -7.83 11.74 -4.74
C ARG A 41 -6.57 11.70 -3.90
N PRO A 42 -5.37 11.80 -4.49
CA PRO A 42 -4.14 11.78 -3.71
C PRO A 42 -3.93 13.10 -2.96
N SER A 43 -3.12 13.06 -1.91
CA SER A 43 -2.74 14.25 -1.14
C SER A 43 -1.40 14.80 -1.63
N LEU A 44 -1.42 15.42 -2.82
CA LEU A 44 -0.25 16.04 -3.46
C LEU A 44 -0.37 17.56 -3.46
N THR A 45 0.77 18.24 -3.46
CA THR A 45 0.87 19.71 -3.49
C THR A 45 1.96 20.16 -4.47
N GLY A 46 1.86 21.39 -4.97
CA GLY A 46 2.88 21.97 -5.86
C GLY A 46 2.96 21.25 -7.20
N GLU A 47 4.18 21.12 -7.74
CA GLU A 47 4.45 20.54 -9.07
C GLU A 47 3.85 19.14 -9.24
N SER A 48 3.93 18.29 -8.21
CA SER A 48 3.35 16.94 -8.27
C SER A 48 1.84 16.95 -8.40
N ALA A 49 1.13 17.94 -7.86
CA ALA A 49 -0.32 18.07 -8.02
C ALA A 49 -0.72 18.54 -9.42
N GLU A 50 0.10 19.40 -10.04
CA GLU A 50 -0.07 19.82 -11.44
C GLU A 50 0.20 18.66 -12.38
N GLU A 51 1.27 17.89 -12.13
CA GLU A 51 1.59 16.70 -12.90
C GLU A 51 0.47 15.66 -12.81
N TYR A 52 -0.13 15.50 -11.63
CA TYR A 52 -1.22 14.54 -11.41
C TYR A 52 -2.49 14.85 -12.22
N GLN A 53 -2.66 16.08 -12.72
CA GLN A 53 -3.79 16.39 -13.63
C GLN A 53 -3.75 15.53 -14.90
N LYS A 54 -2.57 15.08 -15.33
CA LYS A 54 -2.42 14.13 -16.45
C LYS A 54 -3.05 12.78 -16.14
N VAL A 55 -2.93 12.30 -14.90
CA VAL A 55 -3.55 11.04 -14.45
C VAL A 55 -5.07 11.15 -14.52
N LEU A 56 -5.62 12.24 -13.98
CA LEU A 56 -7.07 12.48 -14.00
C LEU A 56 -7.61 12.59 -15.42
N LYS A 57 -6.89 13.27 -16.31
CA LYS A 57 -7.24 13.35 -17.73
C LYS A 57 -7.24 11.96 -18.40
N LEU A 58 -6.25 11.11 -18.12
CA LEU A 58 -6.22 9.75 -18.64
C LEU A 58 -7.42 8.92 -18.15
N MET A 59 -7.84 9.12 -16.89
CA MET A 59 -9.05 8.49 -16.36
C MET A 59 -10.31 8.98 -17.08
N ASP A 60 -10.45 10.28 -17.31
CA ASP A 60 -11.58 10.87 -18.06
C ASP A 60 -11.65 10.36 -19.51
N GLU A 61 -10.49 10.08 -20.12
CA GLU A 61 -10.37 9.49 -21.45
C GLU A 61 -10.58 7.95 -21.47
N GLY A 62 -10.80 7.31 -20.32
CA GLY A 62 -10.96 5.86 -20.20
C GLY A 62 -9.66 5.05 -20.34
N LYS A 63 -8.50 5.71 -20.27
CA LYS A 63 -7.16 5.08 -20.37
C LYS A 63 -6.67 4.63 -18.99
N TYR A 64 -7.41 3.73 -18.36
CA TYR A 64 -7.22 3.37 -16.95
C TYR A 64 -5.85 2.77 -16.64
N GLU A 65 -5.32 1.90 -17.49
CA GLU A 65 -4.00 1.28 -17.27
C GLU A 65 -2.87 2.32 -17.34
N GLU A 66 -2.95 3.28 -18.28
CA GLU A 66 -1.99 4.39 -18.37
C GLU A 66 -2.10 5.30 -17.15
N ALA A 67 -3.32 5.63 -16.72
CA ALA A 67 -3.56 6.42 -15.53
C ALA A 67 -3.00 5.76 -14.27
N TYR A 68 -3.25 4.45 -14.10
CA TYR A 68 -2.76 3.65 -12.98
C TYR A 68 -1.23 3.66 -12.90
N ASN A 69 -0.55 3.37 -14.02
CA ASN A 69 0.91 3.32 -14.07
C ASN A 69 1.53 4.70 -13.80
N LEU A 70 0.98 5.77 -14.40
CA LEU A 70 1.47 7.13 -14.17
C LEU A 70 1.23 7.58 -12.73
N GLY A 71 0.04 7.32 -12.17
CA GLY A 71 -0.31 7.73 -10.82
C GLY A 71 0.59 7.10 -9.75
N ARG A 72 0.97 5.83 -9.93
CA ARG A 72 1.93 5.15 -9.06
C ARG A 72 3.33 5.73 -9.15
N GLU A 73 3.80 6.00 -10.37
CA GLU A 73 5.13 6.57 -10.58
C GLU A 73 5.25 7.98 -9.99
N ILE A 74 4.23 8.83 -10.15
CA ILE A 74 4.21 10.15 -9.51
C ILE A 74 4.24 10.02 -7.98
N LEU A 75 3.39 9.17 -7.39
CA LEU A 75 3.37 8.97 -5.93
C LEU A 75 4.72 8.47 -5.39
N LYS A 76 5.34 7.53 -6.10
CA LYS A 76 6.64 6.95 -5.76
C LYS A 76 7.72 8.02 -5.64
N ASN A 77 7.77 8.93 -6.61
CA ASN A 77 8.78 9.98 -6.72
C ASN A 77 8.42 11.28 -5.96
N THR A 78 7.20 11.41 -5.45
CA THR A 78 6.78 12.60 -4.70
C THR A 78 7.19 12.55 -3.23
N SER A 79 7.80 13.64 -2.76
CA SER A 79 8.09 13.90 -1.34
C SER A 79 8.00 15.40 -1.03
N PRO A 80 7.41 15.81 0.10
CA PRO A 80 6.78 14.98 1.13
C PRO A 80 5.44 14.41 0.67
N ARG A 81 5.02 13.29 1.28
CA ARG A 81 3.67 12.72 1.12
C ARG A 81 3.25 11.99 2.39
N HIS A 82 1.95 11.87 2.59
CA HIS A 82 1.34 11.12 3.70
C HIS A 82 0.65 9.83 3.23
N GLN A 83 1.05 9.32 2.06
CA GLN A 83 0.49 8.12 1.42
C GLN A 83 1.59 7.08 1.20
N SER A 84 1.21 5.80 1.26
CA SER A 84 2.09 4.69 0.84
C SER A 84 2.31 4.74 -0.66
N SER A 85 3.47 4.29 -1.12
CA SER A 85 3.79 4.12 -2.54
C SER A 85 4.29 2.69 -2.80
N ASP A 86 4.71 2.45 -4.04
CA ASP A 86 5.39 1.22 -4.42
C ASP A 86 6.63 0.94 -3.57
N HIS A 87 7.39 1.96 -3.15
CA HIS A 87 8.57 1.75 -2.33
C HIS A 87 8.25 1.08 -0.99
N GLU A 88 7.27 1.59 -0.24
CA GLU A 88 6.87 1.00 1.04
C GLU A 88 6.30 -0.42 0.85
N ASN A 89 5.44 -0.62 -0.16
CA ASN A 89 4.83 -1.92 -0.42
C ASN A 89 5.84 -2.97 -0.92
N GLU A 90 6.84 -2.59 -1.71
CA GLU A 90 7.94 -3.48 -2.11
C GLU A 90 8.80 -3.89 -0.91
N ILE A 91 9.07 -2.95 0.02
CA ILE A 91 9.77 -3.25 1.27
C ILE A 91 8.99 -4.26 2.10
N ILE A 92 7.68 -4.03 2.30
CA ILE A 92 6.81 -4.93 3.05
C ILE A 92 6.84 -6.35 2.45
N ARG A 93 6.67 -6.47 1.13
CA ARG A 93 6.71 -7.75 0.42
C ARG A 93 8.06 -8.46 0.57
N THR A 94 9.14 -7.71 0.46
CA THR A 94 10.50 -8.23 0.61
C THR A 94 10.72 -8.76 2.02
N ILE A 95 10.35 -7.98 3.04
CA ILE A 95 10.45 -8.40 4.45
C ILE A 95 9.60 -9.66 4.70
N ALA A 96 8.35 -9.68 4.23
CA ALA A 96 7.47 -10.83 4.38
C ALA A 96 8.11 -12.12 3.82
N LYS A 97 8.70 -12.03 2.61
CA LYS A 97 9.39 -13.14 1.95
C LYS A 97 10.66 -13.56 2.71
N GLU A 98 11.53 -12.61 3.05
CA GLU A 98 12.83 -12.91 3.66
C GLU A 98 12.72 -13.45 5.09
N LEU A 99 11.79 -12.91 5.88
CA LEU A 99 11.58 -13.33 7.26
C LEU A 99 10.55 -14.46 7.39
N ASN A 100 9.98 -14.92 6.27
CA ASN A 100 8.89 -15.89 6.21
C ASN A 100 7.73 -15.51 7.15
N VAL A 101 7.28 -14.26 7.03
CA VAL A 101 6.16 -13.69 7.78
C VAL A 101 4.94 -13.64 6.85
N PRO A 102 3.75 -14.11 7.26
CA PRO A 102 2.55 -14.04 6.44
C PRO A 102 2.26 -12.61 5.96
N LEU A 103 1.93 -12.50 4.68
CA LEU A 103 1.57 -11.25 4.02
C LEU A 103 0.06 -11.18 3.79
N ALA A 104 -0.60 -10.20 4.41
CA ALA A 104 -1.95 -9.78 4.04
C ALA A 104 -1.86 -8.72 2.93
N ASP A 105 -2.05 -9.13 1.67
CA ASP A 105 -1.89 -8.23 0.52
C ASP A 105 -3.14 -7.37 0.26
N VAL A 106 -3.36 -6.40 1.15
CA VAL A 106 -4.51 -5.49 1.09
C VAL A 106 -4.46 -4.61 -0.16
N TYR A 107 -3.27 -4.16 -0.57
CA TYR A 107 -3.09 -3.36 -1.79
C TYR A 107 -3.69 -4.04 -3.02
N GLU A 108 -3.26 -5.28 -3.32
CA GLU A 108 -3.77 -5.98 -4.50
C GLU A 108 -5.24 -6.36 -4.37
N SER A 109 -5.70 -6.65 -3.16
CA SER A 109 -7.10 -7.00 -2.93
C SER A 109 -8.03 -5.80 -3.16
N VAL A 110 -7.63 -4.61 -2.70
CA VAL A 110 -8.33 -3.35 -3.00
C VAL A 110 -8.28 -3.07 -4.49
N ARG A 111 -7.09 -3.12 -5.11
CA ARG A 111 -6.93 -2.86 -6.54
C ARG A 111 -7.84 -3.74 -7.39
N LYS A 112 -7.85 -5.05 -7.17
CA LYS A 112 -8.69 -6.00 -7.92
C LYS A 112 -10.19 -5.82 -7.71
N SER A 113 -10.58 -5.14 -6.63
CA SER A 113 -11.98 -4.90 -6.29
C SER A 113 -12.50 -3.56 -6.83
N GLU A 114 -11.62 -2.69 -7.30
CA GLU A 114 -12.01 -1.42 -7.92
C GLU A 114 -12.46 -1.65 -9.38
N PRO A 115 -13.45 -0.87 -9.88
CA PRO A 115 -14.04 -1.06 -11.20
C PRO A 115 -13.04 -1.17 -12.35
N HIS A 116 -11.98 -0.37 -12.34
CA HIS A 116 -10.97 -0.34 -13.39
C HIS A 116 -9.58 -0.68 -12.87
N GLY A 117 -9.48 -1.27 -11.68
CA GLY A 117 -8.19 -1.61 -11.09
C GLY A 117 -7.43 -0.41 -10.52
N ILE A 118 -8.09 0.74 -10.25
CA ILE A 118 -7.45 1.94 -9.71
C ILE A 118 -7.90 2.13 -8.25
N PRO A 119 -7.01 1.96 -7.25
CA PRO A 119 -7.34 2.23 -5.84
C PRO A 119 -7.85 3.66 -5.67
N GLY A 120 -9.05 3.82 -5.11
CA GLY A 120 -9.64 5.14 -4.85
C GLY A 120 -10.93 5.43 -5.59
N GLU A 121 -11.32 4.61 -6.57
CA GLU A 121 -12.56 4.81 -7.32
C GLU A 121 -13.80 4.66 -6.44
N THR A 122 -13.81 3.64 -5.57
CA THR A 122 -14.99 3.31 -4.76
C THR A 122 -14.69 2.91 -3.32
N LEU A 123 -13.43 2.58 -2.96
CA LEU A 123 -13.12 1.93 -1.67
C LEU A 123 -12.48 2.84 -0.61
N PHE A 124 -12.42 4.15 -0.85
CA PHE A 124 -11.82 5.13 0.05
C PHE A 124 -12.80 6.22 0.49
N ASN A 125 -12.64 6.73 1.72
CA ASN A 125 -13.36 7.91 2.23
C ASN A 125 -12.62 9.21 1.87
N ASP A 126 -11.28 9.16 1.85
CA ASP A 126 -10.41 10.28 1.58
C ASP A 126 -9.15 9.81 0.81
N HIS A 127 -8.03 10.52 0.96
CA HIS A 127 -6.79 10.22 0.24
C HIS A 127 -6.06 8.96 0.75
N CYS A 128 -6.32 8.48 1.97
CA CYS A 128 -5.58 7.36 2.56
C CYS A 128 -6.42 6.37 3.37
N HIS A 129 -7.62 6.74 3.81
CA HIS A 129 -8.49 5.88 4.61
C HIS A 129 -9.49 5.13 3.75
N LEU A 130 -9.49 3.81 3.88
CA LEU A 130 -10.51 2.94 3.31
C LEU A 130 -11.89 3.29 3.91
N ASN A 131 -12.93 3.20 3.08
CA ASN A 131 -14.32 3.28 3.53
C ASN A 131 -14.78 1.93 4.14
N PRO A 132 -16.01 1.80 4.64
CA PRO A 132 -16.48 0.54 5.23
C PRO A 132 -16.35 -0.68 4.29
N GLU A 133 -16.59 -0.53 2.99
CA GLU A 133 -16.44 -1.64 2.02
C GLU A 133 -14.97 -1.98 1.78
N GLY A 134 -14.09 -0.98 1.67
CA GLY A 134 -12.64 -1.19 1.61
C GLY A 134 -12.10 -1.88 2.88
N ASN A 135 -12.61 -1.51 4.05
CA ASN A 135 -12.23 -2.17 5.31
C ASN A 135 -12.66 -3.64 5.36
N LYS A 136 -13.81 -4.03 4.78
CA LYS A 136 -14.19 -5.45 4.69
C LYS A 136 -13.16 -6.26 3.90
N ILE A 137 -12.63 -5.70 2.82
CA ILE A 137 -11.57 -6.34 2.03
C ILE A 137 -10.31 -6.51 2.87
N MET A 138 -9.87 -5.45 3.57
CA MET A 138 -8.72 -5.52 4.47
C MET A 138 -8.91 -6.57 5.57
N ILE A 139 -10.07 -6.60 6.23
CA ILE A 139 -10.40 -7.58 7.27
C ILE A 139 -10.25 -9.00 6.72
N LYS A 140 -10.80 -9.28 5.54
CA LYS A 140 -10.70 -10.59 4.90
C LYS A 140 -9.24 -11.00 4.64
N CYS A 141 -8.39 -10.08 4.17
CA CYS A 141 -6.97 -10.37 3.95
C CYS A 141 -6.26 -10.79 5.25
N PHE A 142 -6.58 -10.15 6.38
CA PHE A 142 -6.01 -10.52 7.68
C PHE A 142 -6.61 -11.81 8.22
N GLU A 143 -7.93 -11.97 8.14
CA GLU A 143 -8.66 -13.16 8.58
C GLU A 143 -8.08 -14.43 7.94
N GLU A 144 -7.86 -14.43 6.62
CA GLU A 144 -7.23 -15.54 5.89
C GLU A 144 -5.88 -15.91 6.50
N LYS A 145 -5.00 -14.93 6.78
CA LYS A 145 -3.68 -15.18 7.36
C LYS A 145 -3.73 -15.63 8.83
N ILE A 146 -4.70 -15.12 9.60
CA ILE A 146 -4.92 -15.55 10.98
C ILE A 146 -5.35 -17.02 11.02
N ILE A 147 -6.29 -17.42 10.18
CA ILE A 147 -6.78 -18.81 10.10
C ILE A 147 -5.63 -19.74 9.70
N GLU A 148 -4.87 -19.42 8.65
CA GLU A 148 -3.70 -20.21 8.23
C GLU A 148 -2.70 -20.44 9.38
N LEU A 149 -2.42 -19.40 10.19
CA LEU A 149 -1.52 -19.52 11.33
C LEU A 149 -2.09 -20.40 12.46
N LEU A 150 -3.40 -20.35 12.70
CA LEU A 150 -4.05 -21.18 13.70
C LEU A 150 -4.08 -22.65 13.28
N GLU A 151 -4.34 -22.94 12.01
CA GLU A 151 -4.35 -24.30 11.46
C GLU A 151 -2.98 -24.97 11.50
N LEU A 152 -1.90 -24.23 11.25
CA LEU A 152 -0.52 -24.75 11.34
C LEU A 152 -0.08 -25.14 12.76
N LYS A 153 -0.84 -24.75 13.79
CA LYS A 153 -0.55 -25.05 15.20
C LYS A 153 -1.32 -26.24 15.74
N LEU A 154 -2.29 -26.76 14.98
CA LEU A 154 -3.10 -27.94 15.31
C LEU A 154 -2.43 -29.23 14.79
#